data_AF-A0A853CE84-F1
#
_entry.id   AF-A0A853CE84-F1
#
_cell.length_a   1.000
_cell.length_b   1.000
_cell.length_c   1.000
_cell.angle_alpha   90.00
_cell.angle_beta   90.00
_cell.angle_gamma   90.00
#
_symmetry.space_group_name_H-M   'P 1'
#
loop_
_entity.id
_entity.type
_entity.pdbx_description
1 polymer ?
#
loop_
_entity_poly.entity_id
_entity_poly.type
_entity_poly.pdbx_seq_one_letter_code
_entity_poly.pdbx_strand_id
1 'polypeptide(L)' 'MTGEEQQPPLLRIVSGSPSDEELAALTVVVAALSQRRARRRPTPVGTWASFADGHRGPLQPGPGGWRASGRFA' A
#
# COMPACT_ATOMS: atom_id res chain seq x y z
N MET A 1 5.51 42.82 4.95
CA MET A 1 4.44 42.16 5.73
C MET A 1 4.19 40.80 5.09
N THR A 2 5.07 39.83 5.32
CA THR A 2 4.93 38.46 4.80
C THR A 2 3.86 37.75 5.63
N GLY A 3 2.68 37.55 5.05
CA GLY A 3 1.71 36.63 5.60
C GLY A 3 2.23 35.22 5.38
N GLU A 4 2.61 34.53 6.45
CA GLU A 4 2.82 33.08 6.39
C GLU A 4 1.48 32.45 6.04
N GLU A 5 1.41 31.75 4.90
CA GLU A 5 0.26 30.92 4.55
C GLU A 5 0.09 29.88 5.66
N GLN A 6 -0.90 30.09 6.52
CA GLN A 6 -1.23 29.18 7.60
C GLN A 6 -1.82 27.91 7.01
N GLN A 7 -0.95 26.92 6.78
CA GLN A 7 -1.39 25.57 6.46
C GLN A 7 -2.24 25.04 7.63
N PRO A 8 -3.37 24.38 7.34
CA PRO A 8 -4.19 23.79 8.38
C PRO A 8 -3.38 22.76 9.19
N PRO A 9 -3.59 22.68 10.51
CA PRO A 9 -2.81 21.80 11.38
C PRO A 9 -3.05 20.32 11.02
N LEU A 10 -1.98 19.52 11.06
CA LEU A 10 -2.03 18.07 10.81
C LEU A 10 -2.88 17.31 11.86
N LEU A 11 -2.89 17.79 13.10
CA LEU A 11 -3.63 17.20 14.22
C LEU A 11 -4.15 18.33 15.13
N ARG A 12 -5.39 18.21 15.62
CA ARG A 12 -5.99 19.16 16.58
C ARG A 12 -6.63 18.41 17.74
N ILE A 13 -6.20 18.73 18.96
CA ILE A 13 -6.82 18.24 20.19
C ILE A 13 -8.07 19.09 20.46
N VAL A 14 -9.24 18.46 20.47
CA VAL A 14 -10.52 19.16 20.71
C VAL A 14 -10.97 19.12 22.16
N SER A 15 -10.38 18.23 22.97
CA SER A 15 -10.72 18.02 24.37
C SER A 15 -9.60 17.29 25.11
N GLY A 16 -9.45 17.54 26.42
CA GLY A 16 -8.43 16.93 27.27
C GLY A 16 -7.07 17.66 27.25
N SER A 17 -6.19 17.26 28.16
CA SER A 17 -4.82 17.77 28.28
C SER A 17 -3.84 16.58 28.25
N PRO A 18 -3.47 16.07 27.05
CA PRO A 18 -2.55 14.95 26.96
C PRO A 18 -1.19 15.32 27.54
N SER A 19 -0.49 14.33 28.08
CA SER A 19 0.91 14.50 28.46
C SER A 19 1.80 14.65 27.21
N ASP A 20 3.03 15.12 27.40
CA ASP A 20 4.00 15.24 26.31
C ASP A 20 4.28 13.88 25.65
N GLU A 21 4.30 12.81 26.44
CA GLU A 21 4.48 11.44 25.97
C GLU A 21 3.31 10.96 25.12
N GLU A 22 2.07 11.25 25.54
CA GLU A 22 0.87 10.87 24.81
C GLU A 22 0.78 11.62 23.48
N LEU A 23 1.13 12.92 23.47
CA LEU A 23 1.17 13.73 22.26
C LEU A 23 2.24 13.23 21.28
N ALA A 24 3.43 12.88 21.79
CA ALA A 24 4.49 12.29 20.99
C ALA A 24 4.06 10.95 20.37
N ALA A 25 3.46 10.06 21.17
CA ALA A 25 2.95 8.77 20.71
C ALA A 25 1.90 8.94 19.59
N LEU A 26 0.94 9.84 19.78
CA LEU A 26 -0.10 10.11 18.78
C LEU A 26 0.50 10.68 17.49
N THR A 27 1.48 11.57 17.59
CA THR A 27 2.18 12.14 16.43
C THR A 27 2.89 11.05 15.62
N VAL A 28 3.59 10.13 16.30
CA VAL A 28 4.28 9.01 15.63
C VAL A 28 3.29 8.11 14.90
N VAL A 29 2.14 7.79 15.51
CA VAL A 29 1.09 6.97 14.89
C VAL A 29 0.53 7.66 13.65
N VAL A 30 0.17 8.93 13.75
CA VAL A 30 -0.36 9.71 12.61
C VAL A 30 0.67 9.80 11.48
N ALA A 31 1.94 10.05 11.80
CA ALA A 31 3.02 10.06 10.83
C ALA A 31 3.20 8.68 10.16
N ALA A 32 3.12 7.59 10.92
CA ALA A 32 3.21 6.23 10.39
C ALA A 32 2.05 5.89 9.46
N LEU A 33 0.82 6.29 9.80
CA LEU A 33 -0.37 6.08 8.96
C LEU A 33 -0.37 6.97 7.71
N SER A 34 0.22 8.16 7.79
CA SER A 34 0.32 9.10 6.66
C SER A 34 1.39 8.68 5.65
N GLN A 35 2.33 7.82 6.03
CA GLN A 35 3.33 7.29 5.13
C GLN A 35 2.67 6.43 4.05
N ARG A 36 2.72 6.92 2.81
CA ARG A 36 2.22 6.19 1.66
C ARG A 36 3.15 5.00 1.39
N ARG A 37 2.74 3.81 1.80
CA ARG A 37 3.52 2.59 1.54
C ARG A 37 3.64 2.41 0.03
N ALA A 38 4.89 2.36 -0.46
CA ALA A 38 5.14 2.03 -1.85
C ALA A 38 4.52 0.66 -2.13
N ARG A 39 3.51 0.62 -3.00
CA ARG A 39 2.94 -0.64 -3.48
C ARG A 39 4.03 -1.33 -4.28
N ARG A 40 4.71 -2.30 -3.66
CA ARG A 40 5.66 -3.15 -4.37
C ARG A 40 4.83 -4.03 -5.30
N ARG A 41 4.88 -3.72 -6.60
CA ARG A 41 4.32 -4.63 -7.61
C ARG A 41 5.02 -5.98 -7.41
N PRO A 42 4.28 -7.09 -7.32
CA PRO A 42 4.91 -8.41 -7.32
C PRO A 42 5.86 -8.48 -8.51
N THR A 43 7.12 -8.88 -8.29
CA THR A 43 8.02 -9.22 -9.39
C THR A 43 7.34 -10.32 -10.18
N PRO A 44 7.03 -10.13 -11.47
CA PRO A 44 6.47 -11.21 -12.26
C PRO A 44 7.43 -12.38 -12.20
N VAL A 45 7.03 -13.50 -11.60
CA VAL A 45 7.78 -14.74 -11.76
C VAL A 45 7.65 -15.13 -13.22
N GLY A 46 8.78 -15.42 -13.87
CA GLY A 46 8.76 -16.00 -15.20
C GLY A 46 7.88 -17.25 -15.15
N THR A 47 7.00 -17.44 -16.13
CA THR A 47 5.94 -18.45 -16.00
C THR A 47 6.47 -19.88 -15.82
N TRP A 48 7.71 -20.15 -16.23
CA TRP A 48 8.42 -21.41 -15.97
C TRP A 48 8.62 -21.75 -14.48
N ALA A 49 8.67 -20.75 -13.59
CA ALA A 49 8.79 -20.96 -12.14
C ALA A 49 7.42 -20.86 -11.43
N SER A 50 6.31 -20.85 -12.18
CA SER A 50 4.96 -20.73 -11.64
C SER A 50 4.46 -22.09 -11.17
N PHE A 51 4.43 -22.31 -9.85
CA PHE A 51 3.74 -23.48 -9.26
C PHE A 51 2.23 -23.53 -9.57
N ALA A 52 1.65 -22.43 -10.07
CA ALA A 52 0.25 -22.39 -10.46
C ALA A 52 -0.08 -23.35 -11.61
N ASP A 53 0.90 -23.72 -12.46
CA ASP A 53 0.67 -24.67 -13.57
C ASP A 53 0.46 -26.12 -13.07
N GLY A 54 0.89 -26.43 -11.83
CA GLY A 54 0.60 -27.70 -11.17
C GLY A 54 -0.83 -27.84 -10.64
N HIS A 55 -1.60 -26.75 -10.61
CA HIS A 55 -2.99 -26.73 -10.17
C HIS A 55 -3.90 -26.30 -11.33
N ARG A 56 -4.98 -27.04 -11.60
CA ARG A 56 -5.98 -26.58 -12.57
C ARG A 56 -6.70 -25.34 -12.04
N GLY A 57 -6.44 -24.19 -12.66
CA GLY A 57 -7.17 -22.95 -12.45
C GLY A 57 -8.16 -22.66 -13.60
N PRO A 58 -9.12 -21.74 -13.38
CA PRO A 58 -9.96 -21.23 -14.45
C PRO A 58 -9.14 -20.42 -15.48
N LEU A 59 -9.51 -20.51 -16.75
CA LEU A 59 -8.89 -19.70 -17.80
C LEU A 59 -9.23 -18.22 -17.57
N GLN A 60 -8.21 -17.37 -17.50
CA GLN A 60 -8.39 -15.94 -17.31
C GLN A 60 -8.56 -15.23 -18.66
N PRO A 61 -9.69 -14.56 -18.92
CA PRO A 61 -9.86 -13.76 -20.13
C PRO A 61 -9.02 -12.49 -20.04
N GLY A 62 -8.44 -12.08 -21.18
CA GLY A 62 -7.69 -10.83 -21.30
C GLY A 62 -6.31 -10.99 -21.96
N PRO A 63 -5.55 -9.89 -22.08
CA PRO A 63 -4.24 -9.90 -22.71
C PRO A 63 -3.31 -10.94 -22.09
N GLY A 64 -2.84 -11.89 -22.90
CA GLY A 64 -1.97 -12.98 -22.46
C GLY A 64 -2.69 -14.29 -22.09
N GLY A 65 -4.03 -14.30 -21.93
CA GLY A 65 -4.81 -15.49 -21.56
C GLY A 65 -4.67 -16.65 -22.55
N TRP A 66 -4.70 -16.36 -23.86
CA TRP A 66 -4.46 -17.35 -24.93
C TRP A 66 -3.06 -17.97 -24.91
N ARG A 67 -2.04 -17.24 -24.46
CA ARG A 67 -0.68 -17.77 -24.33
C ARG A 67 -0.52 -18.64 -23.08
N ALA A 68 -1.32 -18.36 -22.04
CA ALA A 68 -1.34 -19.15 -20.82
C ALA A 68 -2.08 -20.49 -20.99
N SER A 69 -3.08 -20.58 -21.87
CA SER A 69 -3.87 -21.82 -22.06
C SER A 69 -3.11 -22.98 -22.71
N GLY A 70 -2.05 -22.70 -23.47
CA GLY A 70 -1.21 -23.70 -24.13
C GLY A 70 -0.04 -24.20 -23.29
N ARG A 71 0.11 -23.75 -22.04
CA ARG A 71 1.17 -24.15 -21.13
C ARG A 71 0.74 -25.40 -20.37
N PHE A 72 0.85 -26.55 -21.02
CA PHE A 72 0.80 -27.84 -20.34
C PHE A 72 2.13 -28.58 -20.54
N ALA A 73 2.66 -29.07 -19.42
CA ALA A 73 3.94 -29.79 -19.19
C ALA A 73 5.22 -28.93 -19.26
#